data_AF-A0A959LVC3-F1
#
_entry.id   AF-A0A959LVC3-F1
#
_cell.length_a   1.000
_cell.length_b   1.000
_cell.length_c   1.000
_cell.angle_alpha   90.00
_cell.angle_beta   90.00
_cell.angle_gamma   90.00
#
_symmetry.space_group_name_H-M   'P 1'
#
loop_
_entity.id
_entity.type
_entity.pdbx_description
1 polymer ?
#
loop_
_entity_poly.entity_id
_entity_poly.type
_entity_poly.pdbx_seq_one_letter_code
_entity_poly.pdbx_strand_id
1 'polypeptide(L)'
;MIDEQARFMSDKYSTVKSGENVLHLDYYEGLLNKEDIENIQTILSSEGFELSSFDKTGIPYANLEDFTLTVALFINENITQTLISGLVVNAIWDVIKSTTILIWKKTKSKKLNKTTLNSTITTPINMGLKVSIDENTNLDLMLNGDIDKKVIGKTLDDAFELIKKTKKNPTPQSAKFYKANSNGEWIEIDIQREILKKIKKKEE
;
A
#
# COMPACT_ATOMS: atom_id res chain seq x y z
N MET A 1 -0.95 -4.19 32.19
CA MET A 1 0.05 -3.74 31.21
C MET A 1 0.38 -4.80 30.14
N ILE A 2 1.01 -5.94 30.45
CA ILE A 2 1.30 -6.99 29.44
C ILE A 2 0.00 -7.64 28.91
N ASP A 3 -0.93 -8.00 29.80
CA ASP A 3 -2.21 -8.62 29.40
C ASP A 3 -3.12 -7.68 28.60
N GLU A 4 -3.08 -6.37 28.89
CA GLU A 4 -3.82 -5.35 28.15
C GLU A 4 -3.24 -5.14 26.75
N GLN A 5 -1.91 -5.14 26.64
CA GLN A 5 -1.23 -5.07 25.34
C GLN A 5 -1.50 -6.33 24.51
N ALA A 6 -1.50 -7.51 25.14
CA ALA A 6 -1.82 -8.76 24.47
C ALA A 6 -3.27 -8.78 23.95
N ARG A 7 -4.24 -8.32 24.76
CA ARG A 7 -5.64 -8.16 24.33
C ARG A 7 -5.78 -7.15 23.20
N PHE A 8 -5.16 -5.99 23.33
CA PHE A 8 -5.15 -4.96 22.29
C PHE A 8 -4.62 -5.50 20.95
N MET A 9 -3.48 -6.21 20.96
CA MET A 9 -2.93 -6.82 19.75
C MET A 9 -3.84 -7.94 19.22
N SER A 10 -4.40 -8.78 20.09
CA SER A 10 -5.35 -9.85 19.70
C SER A 10 -6.56 -9.28 18.97
N ASP A 11 -7.13 -8.18 19.45
CA ASP A 11 -8.26 -7.51 18.81
C ASP A 11 -7.86 -6.97 17.42
N LYS A 12 -6.67 -6.38 17.29
CA LYS A 12 -6.15 -5.92 15.99
C LYS A 12 -5.92 -7.06 14.99
N TYR A 13 -5.45 -8.22 15.46
CA TYR A 13 -5.21 -9.39 14.61
C TYR A 13 -6.48 -10.18 14.26
N SER A 14 -7.61 -9.92 14.94
CA SER A 14 -8.87 -10.66 14.70
C SER A 14 -9.44 -10.50 13.29
N THR A 15 -9.08 -9.42 12.59
CA THR A 15 -9.49 -9.12 11.20
C THR A 15 -8.45 -9.58 10.17
N VAL A 16 -7.33 -10.15 10.63
CA VAL A 16 -6.27 -10.65 9.76
C VAL A 16 -6.63 -12.05 9.28
N LYS A 17 -6.67 -12.20 7.96
CA LYS A 17 -6.90 -13.48 7.29
C LYS A 17 -5.63 -13.93 6.57
N SER A 18 -5.58 -15.21 6.25
CA SER A 18 -4.50 -15.80 5.45
C SER A 18 -5.10 -16.78 4.46
N GLY A 19 -4.55 -16.84 3.25
CA GLY A 19 -5.06 -17.67 2.17
C GLY A 19 -4.55 -17.20 0.82
N GLU A 20 -4.68 -18.06 -0.19
CA GLU A 20 -4.17 -17.80 -1.53
C GLU A 20 -4.95 -16.68 -2.25
N ASN A 21 -6.23 -16.53 -1.94
CA ASN A 21 -7.15 -15.52 -2.45
C ASN A 21 -7.32 -14.31 -1.52
N VAL A 22 -6.40 -14.09 -0.56
CA VAL A 22 -6.51 -13.00 0.41
C VAL A 22 -5.66 -11.80 -0.04
N LEU A 23 -6.30 -10.63 -0.18
CA LEU A 23 -5.60 -9.34 -0.24
C LEU A 23 -5.61 -8.70 1.14
N HIS A 24 -4.47 -8.10 1.54
CA HIS A 24 -4.34 -7.48 2.85
C HIS A 24 -4.35 -5.96 2.76
N LEU A 25 -5.08 -5.28 3.63
CA LEU A 25 -5.17 -3.83 3.67
C LEU A 25 -4.67 -3.30 5.02
N ASP A 26 -3.53 -2.61 4.99
CA ASP A 26 -3.05 -1.82 6.12
C ASP A 26 -3.61 -0.40 6.04
N TYR A 27 -4.12 0.10 7.16
CA TYR A 27 -4.58 1.48 7.28
C TYR A 27 -4.47 1.99 8.71
N TYR A 28 -4.74 3.27 8.92
CA TYR A 28 -4.95 3.85 10.25
C TYR A 28 -6.43 4.20 10.41
N GLU A 29 -6.97 3.99 11.61
CA GLU A 29 -8.30 4.44 12.01
C GLU A 29 -8.57 5.90 11.59
N GLY A 30 -9.81 6.16 11.15
CA GLY A 30 -10.22 7.47 10.61
C GLY A 30 -9.88 7.68 9.12
N LEU A 31 -8.97 6.88 8.55
CA LEU A 31 -8.69 6.91 7.11
C LEU A 31 -9.71 6.13 6.29
N LEU A 32 -10.19 5.02 6.81
CA LEU A 32 -11.27 4.21 6.26
C LEU A 32 -12.22 3.86 7.41
N ASN A 33 -13.53 3.95 7.15
CA ASN A 33 -14.55 3.54 8.11
C ASN A 33 -15.03 2.10 7.82
N LYS A 34 -15.90 1.56 8.68
CA LYS A 34 -16.41 0.18 8.52
C LYS A 34 -17.10 -0.04 7.17
N GLU A 35 -17.91 0.93 6.73
CA GLU A 35 -18.60 0.88 5.44
C GLU A 35 -17.62 0.84 4.26
N ASP A 36 -16.50 1.59 4.34
CA ASP A 36 -15.43 1.54 3.35
C ASP A 36 -14.81 0.14 3.27
N ILE A 37 -14.57 -0.51 4.40
CA ILE A 37 -14.03 -1.88 4.49
C ILE A 37 -15.02 -2.89 3.91
N GLU A 38 -16.31 -2.79 4.24
CA GLU A 38 -17.38 -3.65 3.71
C GLU A 38 -17.54 -3.49 2.18
N ASN A 39 -17.44 -2.25 1.67
CA ASN A 39 -17.44 -1.97 0.25
C ASN A 39 -16.22 -2.58 -0.47
N ILE A 40 -15.03 -2.48 0.13
CA ILE A 40 -13.83 -3.11 -0.42
C ILE A 40 -14.01 -4.63 -0.47
N GLN A 41 -14.48 -5.25 0.62
CA GLN A 41 -14.77 -6.69 0.63
C GLN A 41 -15.77 -7.08 -0.45
N THR A 42 -16.82 -6.28 -0.66
CA THR A 42 -17.83 -6.54 -1.71
C THR A 42 -17.23 -6.52 -3.11
N ILE A 43 -16.36 -5.54 -3.42
CA ILE A 43 -15.65 -5.47 -4.70
C ILE A 43 -14.72 -6.66 -4.88
N LEU A 44 -13.96 -7.04 -3.85
CA LEU A 44 -13.04 -8.19 -3.92
C LEU A 44 -13.78 -9.52 -4.11
N SER A 45 -14.92 -9.69 -3.43
CA SER A 45 -15.72 -10.92 -3.50
C SER A 45 -16.32 -11.18 -4.87
N SER A 46 -16.43 -10.19 -5.77
CA SER A 46 -16.95 -10.43 -7.13
C SER A 46 -16.08 -11.39 -7.94
N GLU A 47 -14.79 -11.50 -7.59
CA GLU A 47 -13.83 -12.42 -8.22
C GLU A 47 -13.30 -13.46 -7.21
N GLY A 48 -14.05 -13.70 -6.13
CA GLY A 48 -13.70 -14.73 -5.14
C GLY A 48 -12.55 -14.38 -4.20
N PHE A 49 -12.13 -13.11 -4.14
CA PHE A 49 -11.12 -12.66 -3.19
C PHE A 49 -11.71 -12.32 -1.82
N GLU A 50 -10.86 -12.46 -0.81
CA GLU A 50 -11.15 -12.06 0.57
C GLU A 50 -10.30 -10.87 0.98
N LEU A 51 -10.92 -9.94 1.71
CA LEU A 51 -10.20 -8.87 2.38
C LEU A 51 -9.73 -9.35 3.74
N SER A 52 -8.42 -9.30 3.95
CA SER A 52 -7.82 -9.13 5.27
C SER A 52 -7.60 -7.64 5.50
N SER A 53 -7.85 -7.16 6.71
CA SER A 53 -7.59 -5.76 7.04
C SER A 53 -6.90 -5.64 8.39
N PHE A 54 -6.05 -4.62 8.53
CA PHE A 54 -5.31 -4.36 9.76
C PHE A 54 -5.23 -2.86 10.05
N ASP A 55 -5.77 -2.48 11.20
CA ASP A 55 -5.71 -1.11 11.69
C ASP A 55 -4.46 -0.89 12.54
N LYS A 56 -3.55 -0.06 12.02
CA LYS A 56 -2.26 0.28 12.61
C LYS A 56 -2.34 1.32 13.73
N THR A 57 -3.52 1.87 14.03
CA THR A 57 -3.68 2.87 15.09
C THR A 57 -3.29 2.32 16.46
N GLY A 58 -2.49 3.10 17.20
CA GLY A 58 -1.98 2.74 18.52
C GLY A 58 -0.74 1.83 18.50
N ILE A 59 -0.29 1.39 17.32
CA ILE A 59 0.93 0.59 17.18
C ILE A 59 2.09 1.51 16.79
N PRO A 60 3.22 1.49 17.53
CA PRO A 60 4.41 2.24 17.14
C PRO A 60 5.01 1.69 15.85
N TYR A 61 5.12 2.53 14.83
CA TYR A 61 5.81 2.22 13.58
C TYR A 61 6.96 3.20 13.34
N ALA A 62 8.13 2.67 13.00
CA ALA A 62 9.20 3.47 12.42
C ALA A 62 8.81 3.82 10.98
N ASN A 63 8.21 4.99 10.79
CA ASN A 63 7.76 5.44 9.48
C ASN A 63 8.79 6.42 8.89
N LEU A 64 9.47 6.00 7.82
CA LEU A 64 10.15 6.91 6.91
C LEU A 64 9.06 7.55 6.05
N GLU A 65 8.55 8.70 6.51
CA GLU A 65 7.29 9.30 6.04
C GLU A 65 7.19 9.42 4.51
N ASP A 66 8.31 9.62 3.81
CA ASP A 66 8.35 9.74 2.35
C ASP A 66 8.46 8.40 1.59
N PHE A 67 8.86 7.33 2.26
CA PHE A 67 9.22 6.04 1.65
C PHE A 67 8.45 4.86 2.26
N THR A 68 7.38 5.13 2.99
CA THR A 68 6.50 4.11 3.57
C THR A 68 5.06 4.40 3.17
N LEU A 69 4.34 3.36 2.78
CA LEU A 69 2.91 3.47 2.51
C LEU A 69 2.14 3.48 3.84
N THR A 70 1.47 4.60 4.09
CA THR A 70 0.61 4.80 5.26
C THR A 70 -0.65 3.95 5.13
N VAL A 71 -1.22 3.90 3.92
CA VAL A 71 -2.30 2.98 3.55
C VAL A 71 -1.81 2.09 2.41
N ALA A 72 -1.91 0.78 2.55
CA ALA A 72 -1.37 -0.14 1.55
C ALA A 72 -2.30 -1.32 1.31
N LEU A 73 -2.61 -1.58 0.05
CA LEU A 73 -3.20 -2.84 -0.38
C LEU A 73 -2.07 -3.78 -0.82
N PHE A 74 -1.93 -4.90 -0.14
CA PHE A 74 -0.94 -5.91 -0.39
C PHE A 74 -1.51 -6.98 -1.32
N ILE A 75 -0.79 -7.22 -2.40
CA ILE A 75 -1.03 -8.28 -3.36
C ILE A 75 0.03 -9.35 -3.09
N ASN A 76 -0.43 -10.52 -2.62
CA ASN A 76 0.44 -11.62 -2.25
C ASN A 76 1.10 -12.26 -3.50
N GLU A 77 2.08 -13.13 -3.27
CA GLU A 77 2.80 -13.82 -4.34
C GLU A 77 1.88 -14.64 -5.24
N ASN A 78 0.95 -15.42 -4.68
CA ASN A 78 0.06 -16.29 -5.45
C ASN A 78 -0.79 -15.48 -6.45
N ILE A 79 -1.42 -14.41 -6.00
CA ILE A 79 -2.22 -13.51 -6.84
C ILE A 79 -1.33 -12.86 -7.91
N THR A 80 -0.13 -12.43 -7.52
CA THR A 80 0.84 -11.83 -8.44
C THR A 80 1.30 -12.80 -9.51
N GLN A 81 1.56 -14.06 -9.17
CA GLN A 81 1.92 -15.09 -10.14
C GLN A 81 0.75 -15.41 -11.08
N THR A 82 -0.48 -15.48 -10.58
CA THR A 82 -1.67 -15.62 -11.44
C THR A 82 -1.77 -14.48 -12.45
N LEU A 83 -1.59 -13.24 -11.98
CA LEU A 83 -1.57 -12.04 -12.81
C LEU A 83 -0.45 -12.06 -13.88
N ILE A 84 0.75 -12.52 -13.54
CA ILE A 84 1.87 -12.62 -14.49
C ILE A 84 1.65 -13.75 -15.50
N SER A 85 1.03 -14.87 -15.07
CA SER A 85 0.82 -16.06 -15.90
C SER A 85 -0.14 -15.87 -17.07
N GLY A 86 -0.96 -14.81 -17.08
CA GLY A 86 -1.93 -14.56 -18.15
C GLY A 86 -3.30 -15.21 -17.95
N LEU A 87 -3.46 -16.09 -16.95
CA LEU A 87 -4.74 -16.73 -16.63
C LEU A 87 -5.67 -15.70 -15.96
N VAL A 88 -6.85 -15.45 -16.53
CA VAL A 88 -7.92 -14.55 -16.01
C VAL A 88 -7.47 -13.12 -15.62
N VAL A 89 -6.39 -12.63 -16.24
CA VAL A 89 -5.73 -11.35 -15.90
C VAL A 89 -6.66 -10.14 -15.85
N ASN A 90 -7.54 -9.99 -16.84
CA ASN A 90 -8.34 -8.77 -16.97
C ASN A 90 -9.29 -8.61 -15.77
N ALA A 91 -9.98 -9.69 -15.36
CA ALA A 91 -10.95 -9.64 -14.28
C ALA A 91 -10.28 -9.40 -12.91
N ILE A 92 -9.21 -10.14 -12.61
CA ILE A 92 -8.47 -9.99 -11.35
C ILE A 92 -7.86 -8.59 -11.26
N TRP A 93 -7.20 -8.13 -12.32
CA TRP A 93 -6.57 -6.81 -12.31
C TRP A 93 -7.60 -5.68 -12.21
N ASP A 94 -8.75 -5.79 -12.88
CA ASP A 94 -9.79 -4.78 -12.81
C ASP A 94 -10.40 -4.66 -11.41
N VAL A 95 -10.54 -5.76 -10.66
CA VAL A 95 -10.95 -5.74 -9.25
C VAL A 95 -9.91 -5.09 -8.35
N ILE A 96 -8.64 -5.42 -8.51
CA ILE A 96 -7.54 -4.80 -7.77
C ILE A 96 -7.48 -3.30 -8.05
N LYS A 97 -7.58 -2.91 -9.32
CA LYS A 97 -7.59 -1.52 -9.78
C LYS A 97 -8.78 -0.76 -9.19
N SER A 98 -9.97 -1.32 -9.27
CA SER A 98 -11.19 -0.71 -8.73
C SER A 98 -11.09 -0.49 -7.21
N THR A 99 -10.60 -1.50 -6.50
CA THR A 99 -10.34 -1.44 -5.05
C THR A 99 -9.33 -0.36 -4.71
N THR A 100 -8.22 -0.31 -5.46
CA THR A 100 -7.16 0.70 -5.27
C THR A 100 -7.69 2.11 -5.51
N ILE A 101 -8.46 2.32 -6.58
CA ILE A 101 -9.08 3.62 -6.88
C ILE A 101 -10.06 4.03 -5.77
N LEU A 102 -10.85 3.10 -5.23
CA LEU A 102 -11.76 3.37 -4.10
C LEU A 102 -10.97 3.86 -2.88
N ILE A 103 -9.95 3.11 -2.45
CA ILE A 103 -9.11 3.47 -1.31
C ILE A 103 -8.42 4.82 -1.55
N TRP A 104 -7.91 5.06 -2.75
CA TRP A 104 -7.24 6.32 -3.10
C TRP A 104 -8.21 7.49 -3.02
N LYS A 105 -9.43 7.37 -3.57
CA LYS A 105 -10.47 8.41 -3.47
C LYS A 105 -10.80 8.77 -2.02
N LYS A 106 -10.80 7.79 -1.11
CA LYS A 106 -11.12 7.96 0.31
C LYS A 106 -9.98 8.59 1.11
N THR A 107 -8.74 8.36 0.71
CA THR A 107 -7.55 8.72 1.49
C THR A 107 -6.77 9.93 0.96
N LYS A 108 -6.83 10.23 -0.34
CA LYS A 108 -5.96 11.22 -1.02
C LYS A 108 -5.97 12.65 -0.49
N SER A 109 -7.06 13.08 0.15
CA SER A 109 -7.20 14.43 0.71
C SER A 109 -7.09 14.46 2.24
N LYS A 110 -6.91 13.29 2.86
CA LYS A 110 -6.74 13.16 4.30
C LYS A 110 -5.28 13.41 4.68
N LYS A 111 -5.08 13.82 5.93
CA LYS A 111 -3.76 14.09 6.51
C LYS A 111 -3.67 13.35 7.84
N LEU A 112 -2.46 12.94 8.22
CA LEU A 112 -2.19 12.41 9.54
C LEU A 112 -1.55 13.49 10.41
N ASN A 113 -2.03 13.59 11.65
CA ASN A 113 -1.42 14.42 12.67
C ASN A 113 -0.56 13.53 13.56
N LYS A 114 0.72 13.85 13.61
CA LYS A 114 1.69 13.19 14.49
C LYS A 114 2.04 14.15 15.60
N THR A 115 1.58 13.86 16.81
CA THR A 115 1.94 14.62 18.00
C THR A 115 3.33 14.17 18.46
N THR A 116 4.27 15.11 18.48
CA THR A 116 5.59 14.97 19.09
C THR A 116 5.62 15.74 20.42
N LEU A 117 6.67 15.54 21.22
CA LEU A 117 6.86 16.23 22.52
C LEU A 117 6.73 17.76 22.42
N ASN A 118 7.11 18.36 21.29
CA ASN A 118 7.20 19.81 21.13
C ASN A 118 6.32 20.37 19.99
N SER A 119 5.69 19.53 19.16
CA SER A 119 4.89 19.99 18.02
C SER A 119 3.94 18.93 17.49
N THR A 120 2.84 19.36 16.85
CA THR A 120 2.04 18.49 15.98
C THR A 120 2.52 18.67 14.54
N ILE A 121 2.97 17.58 13.93
CA ILE A 121 3.38 17.54 12.52
C ILE A 121 2.21 16.97 11.72
N THR A 122 1.67 17.73 10.77
CA THR A 122 0.64 17.25 9.86
C THR A 122 1.28 16.80 8.55
N THR A 123 1.18 15.52 8.22
CA THR A 123 1.73 14.95 6.99
C THR A 123 0.61 14.50 6.03
N PRO A 124 0.79 14.67 4.72
CA PRO A 124 -0.12 14.07 3.74
C PRO A 124 -0.05 12.55 3.83
N ILE A 125 -1.15 11.88 3.53
CA ILE A 125 -1.20 10.43 3.53
C ILE A 125 -0.62 9.90 2.23
N ASN A 126 0.21 8.89 2.40
CA ASN A 126 0.82 8.14 1.33
C ASN A 126 0.10 6.79 1.19
N MET A 127 -0.52 6.57 0.04
CA MET A 127 -1.31 5.37 -0.24
C MET A 127 -0.73 4.64 -1.45
N GLY A 128 -0.84 3.31 -1.50
CA GLY A 128 -0.30 2.57 -2.64
C GLY A 128 -0.58 1.08 -2.63
N LEU A 129 0.13 0.38 -3.51
CA LEU A 129 0.17 -1.06 -3.59
C LEU A 129 1.49 -1.59 -3.04
N LYS A 130 1.43 -2.72 -2.33
CA LYS A 130 2.59 -3.54 -2.00
C LYS A 130 2.45 -4.85 -2.74
N VAL A 131 3.40 -5.18 -3.61
CA VAL A 131 3.29 -6.35 -4.49
C VAL A 131 4.46 -7.27 -4.23
N SER A 132 4.15 -8.50 -3.82
CA SER A 132 5.15 -9.56 -3.67
C SER A 132 5.24 -10.32 -4.99
N ILE A 133 6.34 -10.19 -5.72
CA ILE A 133 6.60 -11.01 -6.91
C ILE A 133 7.05 -12.41 -6.48
N ASP A 134 7.93 -12.47 -5.49
CA ASP A 134 8.39 -13.67 -4.79
C ASP A 134 8.91 -13.26 -3.40
N GLU A 135 9.39 -14.23 -2.62
CA GLU A 135 9.99 -14.00 -1.29
C GLU A 135 11.14 -12.96 -1.27
N ASN A 136 11.82 -12.75 -2.40
CA ASN A 136 13.02 -11.92 -2.53
C ASN A 136 12.77 -10.59 -3.25
N THR A 137 11.59 -10.43 -3.85
CA THR A 137 11.31 -9.38 -4.83
C THR A 137 9.96 -8.74 -4.53
N ASN A 138 10.02 -7.54 -3.96
CA ASN A 138 8.85 -6.76 -3.58
C ASN A 138 8.85 -5.40 -4.26
N LEU A 139 7.66 -4.90 -4.58
CA LEU A 139 7.45 -3.58 -5.14
C LEU A 139 6.54 -2.77 -4.22
N ASP A 140 6.95 -1.55 -3.88
CA ASP A 140 6.13 -0.56 -3.20
C ASP A 140 5.75 0.52 -4.23
N LEU A 141 4.48 0.57 -4.62
CA LEU A 141 3.96 1.48 -5.65
C LEU A 141 3.11 2.56 -5.00
N MET A 142 3.71 3.73 -4.78
CA MET A 142 3.10 4.89 -4.15
C MET A 142 2.27 5.71 -5.13
N LEU A 143 0.97 5.83 -4.82
CA LEU A 143 0.03 6.73 -5.47
C LEU A 143 -0.09 8.00 -4.63
N ASN A 144 0.46 9.10 -5.13
CA ASN A 144 0.28 10.38 -4.48
C ASN A 144 -1.19 10.86 -4.54
N GLY A 145 -1.54 11.74 -3.60
CA GLY A 145 -2.84 12.40 -3.58
C GLY A 145 -3.07 13.44 -4.69
N ASP A 146 -2.00 13.90 -5.36
CA ASP A 146 -2.02 14.93 -6.41
C ASP A 146 -2.17 14.38 -7.84
N ILE A 147 -2.23 13.06 -8.01
CA ILE A 147 -2.50 12.41 -9.30
C ILE A 147 -3.88 12.85 -9.81
N ASP A 148 -3.97 13.22 -11.09
CA ASP A 148 -5.26 13.57 -11.70
C ASP A 148 -6.20 12.35 -11.71
N LYS A 149 -7.46 12.56 -11.30
CA LYS A 149 -8.52 11.54 -11.36
C LYS A 149 -8.69 10.97 -12.77
N LYS A 150 -8.36 11.73 -13.81
CA LYS A 150 -8.45 11.30 -15.21
C LYS A 150 -7.34 10.31 -15.61
N VAL A 151 -6.19 10.35 -14.94
CA VAL A 151 -5.02 9.53 -15.32
C VAL A 151 -4.83 8.31 -14.41
N ILE A 152 -5.42 8.30 -13.21
CA ILE A 152 -5.23 7.22 -12.21
C ILE A 152 -5.50 5.80 -12.75
N GLY A 153 -6.49 5.63 -13.62
CA GLY A 153 -6.80 4.34 -14.23
C GLY A 153 -5.65 3.84 -15.10
N LYS A 154 -5.16 4.70 -15.99
CA LYS A 154 -3.99 4.42 -16.84
C LYS A 154 -2.73 4.22 -16.01
N THR A 155 -2.51 5.01 -14.96
CA THR A 155 -1.38 4.85 -14.03
C THR A 155 -1.35 3.45 -13.42
N LEU A 156 -2.52 2.90 -13.07
CA LEU A 156 -2.61 1.53 -12.57
C LEU A 156 -2.39 0.50 -13.68
N ASP A 157 -2.87 0.72 -14.91
CA ASP A 157 -2.52 -0.14 -16.03
C ASP A 157 -1.00 -0.18 -16.28
N ASP A 158 -0.33 0.97 -16.19
CA ASP A 158 1.13 1.06 -16.29
C ASP A 158 1.83 0.37 -15.10
N ALA A 159 1.23 0.39 -13.92
CA ALA A 159 1.71 -0.34 -12.74
C ALA A 159 1.69 -1.85 -12.98
N PHE A 160 0.64 -2.36 -13.63
CA PHE A 160 0.55 -3.77 -13.98
C PHE A 160 1.64 -4.20 -14.95
N GLU A 161 1.92 -3.36 -15.95
CA GLU A 161 3.03 -3.59 -16.88
C GLU A 161 4.40 -3.55 -16.18
N LEU A 162 4.57 -2.70 -15.16
CA LEU A 162 5.76 -2.69 -14.30
C LEU A 162 5.91 -3.99 -13.51
N ILE A 163 4.82 -4.49 -12.91
CA ILE A 163 4.78 -5.77 -12.19
C ILE A 163 5.22 -6.91 -13.11
N LYS A 164 4.64 -6.99 -14.32
CA LYS A 164 4.98 -8.04 -15.32
C LYS A 164 6.43 -8.01 -15.78
N LYS A 165 7.02 -6.82 -15.90
CA LYS A 165 8.41 -6.64 -16.37
C LYS A 165 9.44 -6.84 -15.26
N THR A 166 9.01 -6.87 -14.00
CA THR A 166 9.91 -7.03 -12.86
C THR A 166 10.49 -8.44 -12.84
N LYS A 167 11.82 -8.52 -12.89
CA LYS A 167 12.54 -9.79 -12.79
C LYS A 167 12.69 -10.21 -11.34
N LYS A 168 12.48 -11.51 -11.10
CA LYS A 168 12.75 -12.17 -9.83
C LYS A 168 14.24 -12.04 -9.47
N ASN A 169 14.52 -11.78 -8.20
CA ASN A 169 15.88 -11.73 -7.68
C ASN A 169 16.25 -13.07 -7.02
N PRO A 170 17.48 -13.58 -7.23
CA PRO A 170 17.93 -14.81 -6.59
C PRO A 170 18.29 -14.63 -5.10
N THR A 171 18.39 -13.39 -4.64
CA THR A 171 18.74 -13.05 -3.26
C THR A 171 17.77 -12.00 -2.70
N PRO A 172 17.49 -12.02 -1.39
CA PRO A 172 16.61 -11.04 -0.77
C PRO A 172 17.09 -9.62 -1.04
N GLN A 173 16.20 -8.79 -1.56
CA GLN A 173 16.43 -7.36 -1.74
C GLN A 173 15.36 -6.54 -1.03
N SER A 174 15.73 -5.32 -0.61
CA SER A 174 14.73 -4.34 -0.19
C SER A 174 13.74 -4.10 -1.31
N ALA A 175 12.47 -3.85 -0.94
CA ALA A 175 11.44 -3.54 -1.91
C ALA A 175 11.87 -2.35 -2.79
N LYS A 176 11.67 -2.48 -4.12
CA LYS A 176 11.84 -1.34 -5.02
C LYS A 176 10.69 -0.38 -4.83
N PHE A 177 10.99 0.89 -4.66
CA PHE A 177 10.00 1.91 -4.38
C PHE A 177 9.75 2.77 -5.61
N TYR A 178 8.51 2.84 -6.06
CA TYR A 178 8.08 3.67 -7.18
C TYR A 178 7.07 4.68 -6.71
N LYS A 179 7.16 5.89 -7.26
CA LYS A 179 6.24 6.99 -6.99
C LYS A 179 5.62 7.48 -8.29
N ALA A 180 4.30 7.49 -8.36
CA ALA A 180 3.60 8.09 -9.49
C ALA A 180 3.63 9.62 -9.38
N ASN A 181 4.02 10.30 -10.47
CA ASN A 181 3.95 11.75 -10.56
C ASN A 181 2.53 12.23 -10.90
N SER A 182 2.32 13.56 -10.97
CA SER A 182 1.00 14.16 -11.28
C SER A 182 0.43 13.73 -12.64
N ASN A 183 1.30 13.38 -13.59
CA ASN A 183 0.92 12.90 -14.92
C ASN A 183 0.63 11.40 -14.95
N GLY A 184 0.85 10.71 -13.83
CA GLY A 184 0.63 9.28 -13.70
C GLY A 184 1.81 8.41 -14.11
N GLU A 185 3.00 8.97 -14.29
CA GLU A 185 4.21 8.23 -14.67
C GLU A 185 4.94 7.71 -13.43
N TRP A 186 5.38 6.45 -13.47
CA TRP A 186 6.11 5.81 -12.37
C TRP A 186 7.59 6.18 -12.37
N ILE A 187 8.06 6.73 -11.25
CA ILE A 187 9.47 7.10 -11.03
C ILE A 187 10.03 6.19 -9.94
N GLU A 188 11.07 5.42 -10.28
CA GLU A 188 11.81 4.63 -9.28
C GLU A 188 12.60 5.56 -8.35
N ILE A 189 12.50 5.31 -7.05
CA ILE A 189 13.14 6.09 -6.00
C ILE A 189 14.19 5.23 -5.31
N ASP A 190 15.45 5.66 -5.42
CA ASP A 190 16.53 5.13 -4.59
C ASP A 190 16.42 5.72 -3.18
N ILE A 191 15.81 4.95 -2.27
CA ILE A 191 15.54 5.35 -0.88
C ILE A 191 16.85 5.77 -0.18
N GLN A 192 17.94 5.02 -0.35
CA GLN A 192 19.20 5.30 0.32
C GLN A 192 19.76 6.65 -0.14
N ARG A 193 19.76 6.87 -1.45
CA ARG A 193 20.22 8.12 -2.03
C ARG A 193 19.38 9.32 -1.57
N GLU A 194 18.06 9.18 -1.50
CA GLU A 194 17.18 10.26 -1.05
C GLU A 194 17.33 10.56 0.44
N ILE A 195 17.51 9.54 1.29
CA ILE A 195 17.82 9.74 2.71
C ILE A 195 19.13 10.53 2.87
N LEU A 196 20.19 10.15 2.15
CA LEU A 196 21.48 10.85 2.21
C LEU A 196 21.38 12.32 1.77
N LYS A 197 20.58 12.64 0.74
CA LYS A 197 20.32 14.03 0.33
C LYS A 197 19.65 14.84 1.43
N LYS A 198 18.66 14.25 2.13
CA LYS A 198 17.94 14.94 3.21
C LYS A 198 18.82 15.20 4.44
N ILE A 199 19.77 14.32 4.75
CA ILE A 199 20.71 14.52 5.85
C ILE A 199 21.63 15.70 5.54
N LYS A 200 22.26 15.72 4.36
CA LYS A 200 23.16 16.82 3.95
C LYS A 200 22.48 18.19 3.95
N LYS A 201 21.23 18.26 3.48
CA LYS A 201 20.45 19.51 3.46
C LYS A 201 20.06 20.03 4.85
N LYS A 202 20.09 19.18 5.90
CA LYS A 202 19.84 19.60 7.28
C LYS A 202 21.08 20.12 8.00
N GLU A 203 22.27 19.89 7.43
CA GLU A 203 23.56 20.33 7.98
C GLU A 203 24.00 21.69 7.41
N GLU A 204 23.30 22.20 6.40
CA GLU A 204 23.41 23.56 5.82
C GLU A 204 22.41 24.53 6.46
#